data_AF-A0A550CYI1-F1
#
_entry.id   AF-A0A550CYI1-F1
#
_cell.length_a   1.000
_cell.length_b   1.000
_cell.length_c   1.000
_cell.angle_alpha   90.00
_cell.angle_beta   90.00
_cell.angle_gamma   90.00
#
_symmetry.space_group_name_H-M   'P 1'
#
loop_
_entity.id
_entity.type
_entity.pdbx_description
1 polymer ?
#
loop_
_entity_poly.entity_id
_entity_poly.type
_entity_poly.pdbx_seq_one_letter_code
_entity_poly.pdbx_strand_id
1 'polypeptide(L)'
;MLRYFWTAAAFVLSWKINNDAGVSPSDCLTASTFSALAACYADFTVPADFYDATTYAAAQPTAEEATAFRAAVMRMLDVSSGSGNCFGSTLPPALEGIYGVHSFTDSESGGVYCVLAETHAKGTYARGWGFMAVPDTSLSPLAQMSSQTHQSLMPSSPQPSSPSLGIHLSAPHPIFDGDTDLQAATLFAKTRSRSLFIAGRDRRAYKAPTDCVSRKSSAVYYATDPAHSVTEPFHLAQVAIKDWQDAHGGCPHATCAYIQLHGKASTSCSQDTAFISSGLGRDDDALNWYSDYSRNLPARRLQATLADAFPSWNVSLPTDSGCTLLATKTVFGRYVNGVPAWALCDTDATVNGATGEFIHVEQAIESRREDAYEMWGTALRETFAGPGV
;
A
#
# COMPACT_ATOMS: atom_id res chain seq x y z
N MET A 1 -11.72 -46.27 21.07
CA MET A 1 -11.03 -45.32 21.97
C MET A 1 -9.57 -45.26 21.56
N LEU A 2 -9.02 -44.05 21.49
CA LEU A 2 -7.66 -43.67 21.02
C LEU A 2 -7.43 -43.67 19.50
N ARG A 3 -7.42 -42.46 18.93
CA ARG A 3 -6.31 -41.87 18.14
C ARG A 3 -6.66 -40.40 17.83
N TYR A 4 -5.63 -39.59 17.61
CA TYR A 4 -5.61 -38.13 17.35
C TYR A 4 -5.38 -37.21 18.55
N PHE A 5 -4.13 -37.15 18.98
CA PHE A 5 -3.45 -35.92 19.40
C PHE A 5 -2.09 -35.89 18.68
N TRP A 6 -1.51 -34.70 18.53
CA TRP A 6 -0.21 -34.34 17.94
C TRP A 6 -0.24 -33.70 16.54
N THR A 7 -0.42 -32.37 16.52
CA THR A 7 0.41 -31.43 15.74
C THR A 7 0.37 -30.07 16.44
N ALA A 8 1.26 -29.87 17.39
CA ALA A 8 1.61 -28.55 17.91
C ALA A 8 3.10 -28.58 18.26
N ALA A 9 3.77 -27.45 18.01
CA ALA A 9 5.19 -27.15 18.28
C ALA A 9 6.20 -27.54 17.19
N ALA A 10 6.45 -26.59 16.29
CA ALA A 10 7.77 -26.38 15.69
C ALA A 10 7.93 -24.92 15.20
N PHE A 11 7.81 -23.93 16.10
CA PHE A 11 8.51 -22.65 15.95
C PHE A 11 9.73 -22.70 16.86
N VAL A 12 10.80 -23.33 16.37
CA VAL A 12 12.10 -23.29 17.04
C VAL A 12 12.76 -21.97 16.68
N LEU A 13 12.86 -21.12 17.69
CA LEU A 13 13.71 -19.94 17.75
C LEU A 13 15.13 -20.31 17.29
N SER A 14 15.50 -19.96 16.06
CA SER A 14 16.91 -19.97 15.63
C SER A 14 17.49 -18.58 15.85
N TRP A 15 17.89 -18.29 17.09
CA TRP A 15 18.70 -17.12 17.37
C TRP A 15 20.16 -17.51 17.19
N LYS A 16 20.62 -17.53 15.93
CA LYS A 16 22.05 -17.57 15.61
C LYS A 16 22.61 -16.17 15.84
N ILE A 17 23.44 -16.04 16.87
CA ILE A 17 24.33 -14.89 17.04
C ILE A 17 25.48 -15.10 16.04
N ASN A 18 25.33 -14.59 14.82
CA ASN A 18 26.43 -14.46 13.89
C ASN A 18 27.04 -13.06 14.00
N ASN A 19 28.38 -13.01 14.08
CA ASN A 19 29.17 -11.82 13.78
C ASN A 19 29.15 -11.58 12.25
N ASP A 20 27.97 -11.28 11.68
CA ASP A 20 27.79 -11.08 10.25
C ASP A 20 28.06 -9.62 9.87
N ALA A 21 28.75 -9.40 8.75
CA ALA A 21 28.62 -8.16 8.01
C ALA A 21 27.11 -7.98 7.75
N GLY A 22 26.47 -7.11 8.53
CA GLY A 22 25.01 -7.12 8.67
C GLY A 22 24.33 -6.98 7.32
N VAL A 23 23.42 -7.91 7.01
CA VAL A 23 22.57 -7.85 5.83
C VAL A 23 21.92 -6.47 5.81
N SER A 24 22.08 -5.76 4.71
CA SER A 24 21.52 -4.43 4.50
C SER A 24 20.20 -4.54 3.74
N PRO A 25 19.23 -3.63 3.94
CA PRO A 25 18.05 -3.60 3.08
C PRO A 25 18.39 -3.41 1.60
N SER A 26 19.56 -2.83 1.28
CA SER A 26 20.04 -2.75 -0.10
C SER A 26 20.26 -4.14 -0.73
N ASP A 27 20.53 -5.17 0.07
CA ASP A 27 20.75 -6.54 -0.43
C ASP A 27 19.45 -7.15 -0.97
N CYS A 28 18.28 -6.66 -0.51
CA CYS A 28 16.97 -7.08 -1.02
C CYS A 28 16.75 -6.76 -2.49
N LEU A 29 17.50 -5.81 -3.06
CA LEU A 29 17.41 -5.45 -4.48
C LEU A 29 17.91 -6.57 -5.41
N THR A 30 18.50 -7.63 -4.85
CA THR A 30 18.82 -8.88 -5.58
C THR A 30 17.62 -9.79 -5.78
N ALA A 31 16.47 -9.49 -5.16
CA ALA A 31 15.23 -10.23 -5.37
C ALA A 31 14.80 -10.22 -6.84
N SER A 32 14.17 -11.30 -7.29
CA SER A 32 13.75 -11.45 -8.68
C SER A 32 12.34 -10.91 -8.96
N THR A 33 11.50 -10.75 -7.95
CA THR A 33 10.13 -10.24 -8.11
C THR A 33 9.77 -9.27 -6.99
N PHE A 34 8.73 -8.45 -7.19
CA PHE A 34 8.24 -7.54 -6.16
C PHE A 34 7.74 -8.27 -4.90
N SER A 35 7.11 -9.43 -5.05
CA SER A 35 6.72 -10.23 -3.88
C SER A 35 7.94 -10.66 -3.07
N ALA A 36 9.02 -11.09 -3.74
CA ALA A 36 10.27 -11.47 -3.09
C ALA A 36 11.00 -10.25 -2.48
N LEU A 37 10.95 -9.10 -3.15
CA LEU A 37 11.49 -7.84 -2.64
C LEU A 37 10.76 -7.41 -1.36
N ALA A 38 9.42 -7.42 -1.39
CA ALA A 38 8.60 -7.09 -0.22
C ALA A 38 8.82 -8.06 0.93
N ALA A 39 8.89 -9.37 0.66
CA ALA A 39 9.22 -10.37 1.67
C ALA A 39 10.61 -10.13 2.30
N CYS A 40 11.63 -9.77 1.49
CA CYS A 40 12.94 -9.43 2.02
C CYS A 40 12.92 -8.15 2.87
N TYR A 41 12.19 -7.11 2.45
CA TYR A 41 12.02 -5.91 3.28
C TYR A 41 11.21 -6.17 4.55
N ALA A 42 10.28 -7.12 4.53
CA ALA A 42 9.53 -7.52 5.71
C ALA A 42 10.46 -8.01 6.82
N ASP A 43 11.56 -8.71 6.51
CA ASP A 43 12.56 -9.16 7.49
C ASP A 43 13.23 -8.01 8.25
N PHE A 44 13.23 -6.79 7.68
CA PHE A 44 13.76 -5.59 8.32
C PHE A 44 12.71 -4.78 9.10
N THR A 45 11.43 -5.12 8.96
CA THR A 45 10.32 -4.43 9.65
C THR A 45 10.60 -4.34 11.14
N VAL A 46 10.44 -3.14 11.70
CA VAL A 46 10.64 -2.94 13.13
C VAL A 46 9.56 -3.73 13.90
N PRO A 47 9.93 -4.71 14.74
CA PRO A 47 8.97 -5.62 15.35
C PRO A 47 8.17 -4.91 16.45
N ALA A 48 7.09 -5.56 16.90
CA ALA A 48 6.35 -5.12 18.07
C ALA A 48 7.26 -5.00 19.31
N ASP A 49 6.94 -4.08 20.22
CA ASP A 49 7.69 -3.83 21.47
C ASP A 49 9.16 -3.43 21.30
N PHE A 50 9.54 -2.92 20.11
CA PHE A 50 10.91 -2.53 19.83
C PHE A 50 11.30 -1.18 20.46
N TYR A 51 10.40 -0.19 20.38
CA TYR A 51 10.67 1.16 20.85
C TYR A 51 10.18 1.38 22.28
N ASP A 52 10.98 2.12 23.04
CA ASP A 52 10.53 2.91 24.18
C ASP A 52 10.24 4.36 23.75
N ALA A 53 9.85 5.22 24.70
CA ALA A 53 9.55 6.62 24.40
C ALA A 53 10.74 7.38 23.77
N THR A 54 11.95 7.11 24.24
CA THR A 54 13.18 7.81 23.80
C THR A 54 13.56 7.39 22.39
N THR A 55 13.58 6.09 22.13
CA THR A 55 13.94 5.50 20.84
C THR A 55 12.86 5.72 19.79
N TYR A 56 11.58 5.71 20.18
CA TYR A 56 10.49 6.12 19.29
C TYR A 56 10.64 7.59 18.87
N ALA A 57 10.84 8.51 19.82
CA ALA A 57 11.03 9.92 19.52
C ALA A 57 12.25 10.16 18.63
N ALA A 58 13.35 9.45 18.88
CA ALA A 58 14.54 9.49 18.02
C ALA A 58 14.25 8.97 16.61
N ALA A 59 13.40 7.95 16.45
CA ALA A 59 13.07 7.34 15.17
C ALA A 59 12.05 8.14 14.33
N GLN A 60 11.40 9.16 14.89
CA GLN A 60 10.53 10.06 14.13
C GLN A 60 11.34 11.00 13.24
N PRO A 61 10.84 11.36 12.03
CA PRO A 61 11.50 12.35 11.21
C PRO A 61 11.49 13.72 11.90
N THR A 62 12.62 14.41 11.85
CA THR A 62 12.69 15.85 12.10
C THR A 62 11.87 16.61 11.05
N ALA A 63 11.58 17.90 11.28
CA ALA A 63 10.85 18.71 10.31
C ALA A 63 11.57 18.81 8.94
N GLU A 64 12.90 18.84 8.95
CA GLU A 64 13.72 18.86 7.74
C GLU A 64 13.66 17.51 7.01
N GLU A 65 13.86 16.40 7.72
CA GLU A 65 13.73 15.04 7.16
C GLU A 65 12.31 14.80 6.61
N ALA A 66 11.26 15.24 7.31
CA ALA A 66 9.87 15.10 6.86
C ALA A 66 9.63 15.87 5.55
N THR A 67 10.14 17.10 5.45
CA THR A 67 10.06 17.92 4.22
C THR A 67 10.80 17.25 3.07
N ALA A 68 12.02 16.77 3.35
CA ALA A 68 12.84 16.06 2.38
C ALA A 68 12.20 14.74 1.91
N PHE A 69 11.59 13.99 2.83
CA PHE A 69 10.88 12.75 2.55
C PHE A 69 9.68 12.97 1.65
N ARG A 70 8.84 13.97 1.93
CA ARG A 70 7.75 14.37 1.02
C ARG A 70 8.27 14.72 -0.38
N ALA A 71 9.35 15.49 -0.46
CA ALA A 71 9.96 15.85 -1.74
C ALA A 71 10.53 14.64 -2.49
N ALA A 72 11.08 13.64 -1.78
CA ALA A 72 11.52 12.38 -2.38
C ALA A 72 10.33 11.58 -2.94
N VAL A 73 9.26 11.42 -2.17
CA VAL A 73 8.02 10.75 -2.61
C VAL A 73 7.42 11.42 -3.86
N MET A 74 7.33 12.75 -3.88
CA MET A 74 6.82 13.48 -5.04
C MET A 74 7.70 13.30 -6.28
N ARG A 75 9.03 13.33 -6.15
CA ARG A 75 9.94 13.06 -7.28
C ARG A 75 9.83 11.63 -7.79
N MET A 76 9.58 10.64 -6.94
CA MET A 76 9.32 9.27 -7.39
C MET A 76 8.08 9.24 -8.31
N LEU A 77 7.03 10.00 -7.99
CA LEU A 77 5.84 10.10 -8.83
C LEU A 77 6.10 10.87 -10.15
N ASP A 78 7.04 11.82 -10.16
CA ASP A 78 7.50 12.44 -11.40
C ASP A 78 8.15 11.43 -12.35
N VAL A 79 8.86 10.42 -11.83
CA VAL A 79 9.41 9.33 -12.66
C VAL A 79 8.30 8.47 -13.25
N SER A 80 7.26 8.13 -12.47
CA SER A 80 6.14 7.34 -13.00
C SER A 80 5.23 8.11 -13.96
N SER A 81 5.32 9.44 -13.99
CA SER A 81 4.67 10.29 -15.00
C SER A 81 5.50 10.49 -16.28
N GLY A 82 6.75 10.02 -16.31
CA GLY A 82 7.68 10.20 -17.44
C GLY A 82 8.50 11.49 -17.39
N SER A 83 8.45 12.21 -16.27
CA SER A 83 9.15 13.49 -16.07
C SER A 83 10.53 13.31 -15.42
N GLY A 84 11.02 12.07 -15.27
CA GLY A 84 12.31 11.76 -14.65
C GLY A 84 12.79 10.33 -14.89
N ASN A 85 13.92 9.96 -14.31
CA ASN A 85 14.44 8.59 -14.27
C ASN A 85 14.98 8.29 -12.86
N CYS A 86 15.16 7.01 -12.51
CA CYS A 86 15.59 6.62 -11.15
C CYS A 86 16.95 7.18 -10.72
N PHE A 87 17.81 7.58 -11.67
CA PHE A 87 19.23 7.88 -11.44
C PHE A 87 19.57 9.38 -11.50
N GLY A 88 18.64 10.22 -11.95
CA GLY A 88 18.82 11.67 -12.08
C GLY A 88 18.44 12.45 -10.82
N SER A 89 17.81 11.80 -9.84
CA SER A 89 17.35 12.44 -8.61
C SER A 89 18.34 12.22 -7.47
N THR A 90 19.20 13.21 -7.20
CA THR A 90 19.89 13.27 -5.91
C THR A 90 18.83 13.37 -4.81
N LEU A 91 18.91 12.49 -3.82
CA LEU A 91 18.10 12.63 -2.61
C LEU A 91 18.41 13.96 -1.93
N PRO A 92 17.45 14.61 -1.24
CA PRO A 92 17.77 15.79 -0.45
C PRO A 92 18.82 15.42 0.60
N PRO A 93 19.72 16.33 0.95
CA PRO A 93 20.78 16.08 1.93
C PRO A 93 20.28 15.49 3.25
N ALA A 94 19.10 15.90 3.73
CA ALA A 94 18.51 15.39 4.96
C ALA A 94 18.11 13.90 4.92
N LEU A 95 18.06 13.27 3.74
CA LEU A 95 17.83 11.83 3.61
C LEU A 95 19.11 11.06 3.25
N GLU A 96 20.23 11.74 3.01
CA GLU A 96 21.50 11.08 2.73
C GLU A 96 21.90 10.20 3.92
N GLY A 97 22.25 8.95 3.63
CA GLY A 97 22.56 7.96 4.67
C GLY A 97 21.33 7.42 5.41
N ILE A 98 20.11 7.86 5.10
CA ILE A 98 18.87 7.24 5.61
C ILE A 98 18.24 6.42 4.48
N TYR A 99 18.05 7.03 3.31
CA TYR A 99 17.40 6.42 2.16
C TYR A 99 18.35 6.27 0.96
N GLY A 100 17.97 5.37 0.06
CA GLY A 100 18.55 5.20 -1.26
C GLY A 100 17.44 5.05 -2.30
N VAL A 101 17.71 5.51 -3.52
CA VAL A 101 16.86 5.25 -4.69
C VAL A 101 17.59 4.27 -5.59
N HIS A 102 16.91 3.18 -5.94
CA HIS A 102 17.49 2.08 -6.68
C HIS A 102 16.59 1.71 -7.85
N SER A 103 17.19 1.28 -8.97
CA SER A 103 16.42 0.62 -10.02
C SER A 103 16.21 -0.84 -9.66
N PHE A 104 15.01 -1.33 -9.94
CA PHE A 104 14.61 -2.72 -9.73
C PHE A 104 13.90 -3.23 -10.98
N THR A 105 14.28 -4.41 -11.44
CA THR A 105 13.62 -5.09 -12.57
C THR A 105 12.87 -6.29 -12.06
N ASP A 106 11.55 -6.26 -12.18
CA ASP A 106 10.70 -7.37 -11.80
C ASP A 106 10.73 -8.44 -12.90
N SER A 107 11.21 -9.63 -12.59
CA SER A 107 11.43 -10.68 -13.60
C SER A 107 10.13 -11.32 -14.10
N GLU A 108 9.03 -11.20 -13.35
CA GLU A 108 7.72 -11.74 -13.74
C GLU A 108 6.99 -10.82 -14.73
N SER A 109 6.93 -9.51 -14.43
CA SER A 109 6.31 -8.52 -15.31
C SER A 109 7.25 -7.96 -16.39
N GLY A 110 8.57 -8.13 -16.21
CA GLY A 110 9.60 -7.48 -17.04
C GLY A 110 9.68 -5.95 -16.87
N GLY A 111 8.93 -5.39 -15.91
CA GLY A 111 8.91 -3.95 -15.65
C GLY A 111 10.17 -3.47 -14.94
N VAL A 112 10.55 -2.22 -15.20
CA VAL A 112 11.61 -1.51 -14.48
C VAL A 112 10.97 -0.46 -13.57
N TYR A 113 11.48 -0.35 -12.36
CA TYR A 113 10.90 0.45 -11.29
C TYR A 113 11.98 1.20 -10.52
N CYS A 114 11.61 2.33 -9.93
CA CYS A 114 12.42 2.97 -8.90
C CYS A 114 11.91 2.54 -7.53
N VAL A 115 12.84 2.18 -6.65
CA VAL A 115 12.58 1.80 -5.25
C VAL A 115 13.28 2.78 -4.33
N LEU A 116 12.51 3.49 -3.51
CA LEU A 116 13.00 4.34 -2.43
C LEU A 116 12.88 3.56 -1.12
N ALA A 117 14.01 3.16 -0.53
CA ALA A 117 14.05 2.35 0.69
C ALA A 117 15.14 2.83 1.65
N GLU A 118 14.97 2.54 2.95
CA GLU A 118 16.02 2.77 3.94
C GLU A 118 17.27 1.96 3.61
N THR A 119 18.46 2.55 3.78
CA THR A 119 19.75 1.93 3.43
C THR A 119 20.46 1.28 4.61
N HIS A 120 20.04 1.59 5.84
CA HIS A 120 20.75 1.14 7.04
C HIS A 120 19.83 0.30 7.93
N ALA A 121 20.32 -0.90 8.28
CA ALA A 121 19.72 -1.77 9.26
C ALA A 121 20.78 -2.36 10.20
N LYS A 122 20.35 -2.73 11.41
CA LYS A 122 21.11 -3.57 12.34
C LYS A 122 20.21 -4.71 12.79
N GLY A 123 19.95 -5.65 11.88
CA GLY A 123 18.93 -6.69 12.02
C GLY A 123 17.54 -6.19 11.64
N THR A 124 17.14 -5.00 12.09
CA THR A 124 15.92 -4.30 11.68
C THR A 124 16.25 -2.91 11.14
N TYR A 125 15.29 -2.26 10.48
CA TYR A 125 15.41 -0.86 10.10
C TYR A 125 15.79 0.02 11.29
N ALA A 126 16.66 1.00 11.03
CA ALA A 126 17.02 1.99 12.05
C ALA A 126 15.83 2.91 12.37
N ARG A 127 15.04 3.28 11.36
CA ARG A 127 13.88 4.16 11.51
C ARG A 127 12.55 3.46 11.27
N GLY A 128 12.44 2.56 10.30
CA GLY A 128 11.20 1.85 9.98
C GLY A 128 10.14 2.73 9.30
N TRP A 129 10.56 3.69 8.49
CA TRP A 129 9.70 4.59 7.72
C TRP A 129 9.05 3.88 6.51
N GLY A 130 9.60 2.73 6.09
CA GLY A 130 9.04 1.89 5.04
C GLY A 130 9.71 2.10 3.68
N PHE A 131 9.10 1.54 2.63
CA PHE A 131 9.60 1.70 1.27
C PHE A 131 8.50 2.08 0.29
N MET A 132 8.93 2.74 -0.79
CA MET A 132 8.08 3.15 -1.89
C MET A 132 8.62 2.58 -3.20
N ALA A 133 7.72 2.20 -4.11
CA ALA A 133 8.08 1.86 -5.47
C ALA A 133 7.18 2.57 -6.49
N VAL A 134 7.74 2.89 -7.65
CA VAL A 134 7.05 3.52 -8.79
C VAL A 134 7.58 2.94 -10.11
N PRO A 135 6.76 2.82 -11.17
CA PRO A 135 7.26 2.41 -12.48
C PRO A 135 8.27 3.42 -13.04
N ASP A 136 9.39 2.96 -13.59
CA ASP A 136 10.27 3.79 -14.43
C ASP A 136 9.77 3.73 -15.87
N THR A 137 9.01 4.76 -16.25
CA THR A 137 8.42 4.86 -17.58
C THR A 137 9.46 5.16 -18.67
N SER A 138 10.64 5.69 -18.31
CA SER A 138 11.71 6.00 -19.26
C SER A 138 12.48 4.76 -19.71
N LEU A 139 12.54 3.72 -18.87
CA LEU A 139 13.27 2.47 -19.11
C LEU A 139 12.37 1.29 -19.49
N SER A 140 11.06 1.50 -19.58
CA SER A 140 10.15 0.45 -20.06
C SER A 140 10.50 0.11 -21.52
N PRO A 141 10.69 -1.17 -21.90
CA PRO A 141 11.12 -1.59 -23.26
C PRO A 141 10.27 -0.99 -24.39
N LEU A 142 9.02 -0.63 -24.08
CA LEU A 142 8.08 0.01 -25.00
C LEU A 142 8.42 1.48 -25.32
N ALA A 143 9.02 2.22 -24.39
CA ALA A 143 9.49 3.59 -24.65
C ALA A 143 10.69 3.59 -25.63
N GLN A 144 11.53 2.57 -25.57
CA GLN A 144 12.68 2.41 -26.47
C GLN A 144 12.28 1.92 -27.87
N MET A 145 11.19 1.15 -28.01
CA MET A 145 10.66 0.77 -29.34
C MET A 145 9.96 1.92 -30.06
N SER A 146 9.43 2.92 -29.35
CA SER A 146 8.85 4.12 -29.97
C SER A 146 9.89 5.07 -30.58
N SER A 147 11.17 4.98 -30.19
CA SER A 147 12.22 5.89 -30.66
C SER A 147 13.12 5.30 -31.75
N GLN A 148 12.91 4.05 -32.19
CA GLN A 148 13.69 3.43 -33.26
C GLN A 148 12.78 2.84 -34.36
N THR A 149 12.89 3.40 -35.58
CA THR A 149 12.53 2.84 -36.91
C THR A 149 11.03 2.73 -37.25
N HIS A 150 10.46 3.34 -38.29
CA HIS A 150 10.79 3.33 -39.74
C HIS A 150 11.15 1.95 -40.30
N GLN A 151 10.17 1.29 -40.95
CA GLN A 151 10.28 0.17 -41.90
C GLN A 151 10.88 -1.17 -41.38
N SER A 152 10.03 -2.15 -41.05
CA SER A 152 10.11 -3.50 -41.64
C SER A 152 8.91 -4.37 -41.23
N LEU A 153 8.42 -5.17 -42.18
CA LEU A 153 7.27 -6.06 -42.09
C LEU A 153 7.57 -7.29 -41.22
N MET A 154 6.83 -7.51 -40.12
CA MET A 154 6.40 -8.83 -39.63
C MET A 154 5.17 -8.70 -38.70
N PRO A 155 4.21 -9.65 -38.74
CA PRO A 155 3.01 -9.64 -37.92
C PRO A 155 3.17 -10.54 -36.68
N SER A 156 3.34 -9.91 -35.53
CA SER A 156 2.85 -10.44 -34.24
C SER A 156 2.38 -9.23 -33.47
N SER A 157 1.06 -9.07 -33.39
CA SER A 157 0.39 -7.89 -32.83
C SER A 157 0.99 -7.56 -31.46
N PRO A 158 1.72 -6.43 -31.32
CA PRO A 158 2.07 -5.93 -29.99
C PRO A 158 0.75 -5.59 -29.31
N GLN A 159 0.48 -6.16 -28.13
CA GLN A 159 -0.61 -5.64 -27.30
C GLN A 159 -0.34 -4.14 -27.09
N PRO A 160 -1.30 -3.25 -27.40
CA PRO A 160 -1.14 -1.83 -27.13
C PRO A 160 -0.79 -1.68 -25.65
N SER A 161 0.26 -0.91 -25.38
CA SER A 161 0.75 -0.65 -24.03
C SER A 161 -0.40 -0.13 -23.19
N SER A 162 -0.92 -0.97 -22.28
CA SER A 162 -1.95 -0.53 -21.34
C SER A 162 -1.37 0.67 -20.56
N PRO A 163 -2.08 1.82 -20.55
CA PRO A 163 -1.62 2.99 -19.81
C PRO A 163 -1.42 2.63 -18.34
N SER A 164 -0.41 3.25 -17.71
CA SER A 164 -0.19 3.15 -16.27
C SER A 164 -1.48 3.53 -15.54
N LEU A 165 -2.01 2.60 -14.75
CA LEU A 165 -3.24 2.81 -14.00
C LEU A 165 -2.95 3.79 -12.86
N GLY A 166 -3.86 4.75 -12.62
CA GLY A 166 -3.77 5.70 -11.51
C GLY A 166 -4.03 5.07 -10.13
N ILE A 167 -3.73 3.79 -9.98
CA ILE A 167 -3.90 3.06 -8.72
C ILE A 167 -2.68 3.33 -7.85
N HIS A 168 -2.93 3.71 -6.60
CA HIS A 168 -1.92 3.83 -5.56
C HIS A 168 -2.19 2.76 -4.51
N LEU A 169 -1.29 1.78 -4.40
CA LEU A 169 -1.42 0.68 -3.46
C LEU A 169 -0.64 0.95 -2.18
N SER A 170 -1.20 0.55 -1.04
CA SER A 170 -0.51 0.64 0.24
C SER A 170 -0.86 -0.49 1.20
N ALA A 171 0.12 -0.89 2.01
CA ALA A 171 -0.05 -1.85 3.10
C ALA A 171 0.51 -1.25 4.40
N PRO A 172 -0.35 -0.86 5.36
CA PRO A 172 0.08 -0.19 6.58
C PRO A 172 0.60 -1.15 7.66
N HIS A 173 0.33 -2.45 7.55
CA HIS A 173 0.63 -3.43 8.59
C HIS A 173 1.43 -4.62 8.03
N PRO A 174 2.69 -4.40 7.59
CA PRO A 174 3.55 -5.51 7.20
C PRO A 174 3.63 -6.52 8.35
N ILE A 175 3.59 -7.81 8.02
CA ILE A 175 3.62 -8.95 8.97
C ILE A 175 2.34 -9.09 9.83
N PHE A 176 1.87 -8.00 10.46
CA PHE A 176 0.76 -8.05 11.42
C PHE A 176 -0.55 -8.47 10.75
N ASP A 177 -0.81 -7.99 9.54
CA ASP A 177 -2.00 -8.35 8.75
C ASP A 177 -1.77 -9.62 7.90
N GLY A 178 -0.69 -10.36 8.15
CA GLY A 178 -0.22 -11.45 7.27
C GLY A 178 0.35 -10.89 5.96
N ASP A 179 0.05 -11.56 4.85
CA ASP A 179 0.70 -11.31 3.54
C ASP A 179 0.17 -10.08 2.77
N THR A 180 -0.38 -9.05 3.43
CA THR A 180 -0.93 -7.86 2.73
C THR A 180 0.14 -7.03 2.02
N ASP A 181 1.34 -6.99 2.55
CA ASP A 181 2.53 -6.38 1.95
C ASP A 181 2.98 -7.12 0.68
N LEU A 182 3.07 -8.45 0.74
CA LEU A 182 3.38 -9.30 -0.42
C LEU A 182 2.30 -9.16 -1.50
N GLN A 183 1.02 -9.14 -1.09
CA GLN A 183 -0.10 -8.92 -2.00
C GLN A 183 -0.01 -7.54 -2.64
N ALA A 184 0.17 -6.47 -1.86
CA ALA A 184 0.26 -5.11 -2.40
C ALA A 184 1.40 -4.98 -3.41
N ALA A 185 2.57 -5.58 -3.12
CA ALA A 185 3.72 -5.57 -4.01
C ALA A 185 3.47 -6.35 -5.31
N THR A 186 2.85 -7.53 -5.23
CA THR A 186 2.49 -8.31 -6.42
C THR A 186 1.46 -7.57 -7.28
N LEU A 187 0.41 -7.03 -6.66
CA LEU A 187 -0.64 -6.29 -7.37
C LEU A 187 -0.08 -5.01 -8.00
N PHE A 188 0.87 -4.35 -7.36
CA PHE A 188 1.56 -3.18 -7.92
C PHE A 188 2.24 -3.53 -9.25
N ALA A 189 3.00 -4.61 -9.30
CA ALA A 189 3.67 -5.07 -10.51
C ALA A 189 2.67 -5.52 -11.60
N LYS A 190 1.68 -6.35 -11.23
CA LYS A 190 0.68 -6.92 -12.16
C LYS A 190 -0.24 -5.87 -12.79
N THR A 191 -0.52 -4.79 -12.07
CA THR A 191 -1.38 -3.70 -12.55
C THR A 191 -0.60 -2.52 -13.13
N ARG A 192 0.74 -2.53 -12.98
CA ARG A 192 1.60 -1.37 -13.22
C ARG A 192 1.03 -0.12 -12.54
N SER A 193 0.60 -0.28 -11.29
CA SER A 193 0.07 0.80 -10.45
C SER A 193 1.06 1.97 -10.40
N ARG A 194 0.55 3.18 -10.21
CA ARG A 194 1.35 4.42 -10.18
C ARG A 194 2.33 4.46 -9.02
N SER A 195 1.93 3.94 -7.86
CA SER A 195 2.82 3.82 -6.70
C SER A 195 2.43 2.65 -5.79
N LEU A 196 3.43 2.16 -5.07
CA LEU A 196 3.31 1.27 -3.93
C LEU A 196 3.96 1.95 -2.72
N PHE A 197 3.33 1.87 -1.55
CA PHE A 197 3.96 2.22 -0.28
C PHE A 197 3.65 1.19 0.80
N ILE A 198 4.68 0.61 1.41
CA ILE A 198 4.56 -0.37 2.50
C ILE A 198 5.24 0.20 3.73
N ALA A 199 4.56 0.18 4.88
CA ALA A 199 5.12 0.67 6.14
C ALA A 199 6.35 -0.14 6.56
N GLY A 200 7.24 0.45 7.37
CA GLY A 200 8.46 -0.22 7.86
C GLY A 200 8.39 -0.68 9.31
N ARG A 201 7.22 -0.58 9.96
CA ARG A 201 7.01 -0.88 11.38
C ARG A 201 5.79 -1.78 11.57
N ASP A 202 5.88 -2.71 12.51
CA ASP A 202 4.71 -3.30 13.15
C ASP A 202 3.93 -2.18 13.85
N ARG A 203 2.59 -2.22 13.73
CA ARG A 203 1.69 -1.24 14.36
C ARG A 203 1.82 -1.16 15.89
N ARG A 204 2.54 -2.08 16.53
CA ARG A 204 2.81 -2.16 17.97
C ARG A 204 4.29 -1.98 18.30
N ALA A 205 5.11 -1.48 17.36
CA ALA A 205 6.53 -1.25 17.58
C ALA A 205 6.77 -0.31 18.77
N TYR A 206 5.90 0.67 18.98
CA TYR A 206 5.79 1.46 20.21
C TYR A 206 4.36 1.37 20.77
N LYS A 207 4.19 0.71 21.92
CA LYS A 207 2.87 0.43 22.51
C LYS A 207 2.23 1.58 23.30
N ALA A 208 2.75 2.80 23.20
CA ALA A 208 1.99 3.95 23.68
C ALA A 208 0.78 4.19 22.78
N PRO A 209 -0.39 4.54 23.34
CA PRO A 209 -1.53 4.97 22.54
C PRO A 209 -1.15 6.17 21.66
N THR A 210 -1.69 6.23 20.45
CA THR A 210 -1.62 7.45 19.65
C THR A 210 -2.52 8.53 20.26
N ASP A 211 -2.08 9.79 20.20
CA ASP A 211 -2.92 10.95 20.52
C ASP A 211 -4.01 11.19 19.46
N CYS A 212 -3.92 10.50 18.32
CA CYS A 212 -4.88 10.52 17.23
C CYS A 212 -5.93 9.41 17.41
N VAL A 213 -7.18 9.63 16.99
CA VAL A 213 -8.29 8.63 16.92
C VAL A 213 -8.69 7.87 18.21
N SER A 214 -7.93 7.98 19.30
CA SER A 214 -8.09 7.20 20.53
C SER A 214 -9.22 7.69 21.43
N ARG A 215 -9.57 8.99 21.39
CA ARG A 215 -10.53 9.60 22.32
C ARG A 215 -11.99 9.14 22.18
N LYS A 216 -12.37 8.56 21.03
CA LYS A 216 -13.76 8.12 20.73
C LYS A 216 -13.87 6.61 20.53
N SER A 217 -12.78 5.86 20.72
CA SER A 217 -12.70 4.44 20.39
C SER A 217 -12.58 3.58 21.65
N SER A 218 -13.33 2.47 21.70
CA SER A 218 -13.08 1.41 22.69
C SER A 218 -11.82 0.59 22.38
N ALA A 219 -11.34 0.63 21.14
CA ALA A 219 -10.08 0.02 20.72
C ALA A 219 -8.91 0.98 20.92
N VAL A 220 -7.79 0.44 21.41
CA VAL A 220 -6.51 1.16 21.53
C VAL A 220 -5.80 1.12 20.18
N TYR A 221 -5.47 2.30 19.66
CA TYR A 221 -4.55 2.47 18.53
C TYR A 221 -3.22 2.98 19.06
N TYR A 222 -2.13 2.45 18.54
CA TYR A 222 -0.79 2.76 19.00
C TYR A 222 -0.17 3.90 18.20
N ALA A 223 0.81 4.59 18.78
CA ALA A 223 1.55 5.68 18.13
C ALA A 223 2.22 5.25 16.82
N THR A 224 2.62 3.97 16.73
CA THR A 224 3.24 3.34 15.56
C THR A 224 2.25 2.66 14.62
N ASP A 225 0.93 2.82 14.83
CA ASP A 225 -0.09 2.29 13.93
C ASP A 225 -0.19 3.16 12.67
N PRO A 226 0.29 2.70 11.50
CA PRO A 226 0.50 3.58 10.35
C PRO A 226 -0.81 4.06 9.72
N ALA A 227 -1.91 3.34 9.92
CA ALA A 227 -3.23 3.73 9.43
C ALA A 227 -3.94 4.76 10.33
N HIS A 228 -3.56 4.82 11.61
CA HIS A 228 -4.31 5.53 12.66
C HIS A 228 -3.53 6.68 13.30
N SER A 229 -2.30 6.94 12.87
CA SER A 229 -1.45 7.98 13.43
C SER A 229 -0.99 8.97 12.35
N VAL A 230 -1.20 10.27 12.58
CA VAL A 230 -0.72 11.33 11.68
C VAL A 230 0.77 11.60 11.81
N THR A 231 1.42 11.06 12.85
CA THR A 231 2.87 11.22 13.05
C THR A 231 3.67 10.17 12.30
N GLU A 232 3.05 9.08 11.83
CA GLU A 232 3.78 8.02 11.17
C GLU A 232 4.22 8.43 9.74
N PRO A 233 5.46 8.09 9.33
CA PRO A 233 5.98 8.36 7.98
C PRO A 233 5.09 7.80 6.85
N PHE A 234 4.37 6.72 7.13
CA PHE A 234 3.38 6.17 6.21
C PHE A 234 2.28 7.18 5.87
N HIS A 235 1.71 7.87 6.86
CA HIS A 235 0.73 8.93 6.61
C HIS A 235 1.35 10.08 5.81
N LEU A 236 2.59 10.46 6.15
CA LEU A 236 3.33 11.50 5.45
C LEU A 236 3.52 11.19 3.96
N ALA A 237 3.89 9.95 3.63
CA ALA A 237 4.02 9.49 2.24
C ALA A 237 2.68 9.51 1.51
N GLN A 238 1.62 8.99 2.12
CA GLN A 238 0.29 8.93 1.51
C GLN A 238 -0.27 10.32 1.22
N VAL A 239 -0.08 11.28 2.14
CA VAL A 239 -0.43 12.69 1.91
C VAL A 239 0.37 13.28 0.76
N ALA A 240 1.68 13.05 0.70
CA ALA A 240 2.51 13.52 -0.42
C ALA A 240 2.08 12.92 -1.77
N ILE A 241 1.68 11.65 -1.80
CA ILE A 241 1.12 10.99 -2.98
C ILE A 241 -0.16 11.67 -3.44
N LYS A 242 -1.11 11.91 -2.53
CA LYS A 242 -2.37 12.58 -2.86
C LYS A 242 -2.16 14.01 -3.31
N ASP A 243 -1.34 14.79 -2.58
CA ASP A 243 -1.02 16.17 -2.93
C ASP A 243 -0.41 16.27 -4.34
N TRP A 244 0.50 15.34 -4.68
CA TRP A 244 1.06 15.25 -6.02
C TRP A 244 -0.04 14.91 -7.05
N GLN A 245 -0.88 13.92 -6.78
CA GLN A 245 -1.92 13.50 -7.72
C GLN A 245 -2.94 14.62 -7.96
N ASP A 246 -3.34 15.35 -6.93
CA ASP A 246 -4.23 16.53 -7.03
C ASP A 246 -3.60 17.62 -7.91
N ALA A 247 -2.29 17.86 -7.75
CA ALA A 247 -1.56 18.81 -8.59
C ALA A 247 -1.38 18.36 -10.06
N HIS A 248 -1.59 17.07 -10.35
CA HIS A 248 -1.40 16.46 -11.66
C HIS A 248 -2.69 15.93 -12.30
N GLY A 249 -3.82 16.58 -12.02
CA GLY A 249 -5.11 16.29 -12.66
C GLY A 249 -6.10 15.50 -11.81
N GLY A 250 -5.80 15.29 -10.52
CA GLY A 250 -6.69 14.64 -9.57
C GLY A 250 -6.79 13.13 -9.80
N CYS A 251 -7.79 12.49 -9.17
CA CYS A 251 -7.96 11.04 -9.21
C CYS A 251 -9.31 10.65 -9.86
N PRO A 252 -9.40 10.60 -11.19
CA PRO A 252 -10.64 10.25 -11.87
C PRO A 252 -11.13 8.85 -11.47
N HIS A 253 -12.37 8.74 -11.00
CA HIS A 253 -12.92 7.49 -10.48
C HIS A 253 -12.76 6.31 -11.44
N ALA A 254 -12.83 6.54 -12.76
CA ALA A 254 -12.75 5.49 -13.76
C ALA A 254 -11.37 4.81 -13.84
N THR A 255 -10.29 5.49 -13.44
CA THR A 255 -8.91 5.06 -13.71
C THR A 255 -7.96 5.26 -12.54
N CYS A 256 -8.43 5.75 -11.40
CA CYS A 256 -7.62 6.07 -10.23
C CYS A 256 -8.33 5.71 -8.92
N ALA A 257 -7.53 5.26 -7.95
CA ALA A 257 -7.94 5.05 -6.56
C ALA A 257 -6.71 4.96 -5.65
N TYR A 258 -6.89 5.32 -4.38
CA TYR A 258 -5.97 5.02 -3.30
C TYR A 258 -6.45 3.80 -2.54
N ILE A 259 -5.81 2.66 -2.78
CA ILE A 259 -6.21 1.38 -2.21
C ILE A 259 -5.29 1.03 -1.04
N GLN A 260 -5.88 0.81 0.12
CA GLN A 260 -5.18 0.36 1.32
C GLN A 260 -5.64 -1.05 1.68
N LEU A 261 -4.71 -2.00 1.60
CA LEU A 261 -4.96 -3.41 1.87
C LEU A 261 -4.70 -3.72 3.35
N HIS A 262 -5.72 -4.24 4.03
CA HIS A 262 -5.66 -4.73 5.40
C HIS A 262 -6.03 -6.21 5.46
N GLY A 263 -5.59 -6.83 6.55
CA GLY A 263 -5.91 -8.21 6.86
C GLY A 263 -6.73 -8.31 8.13
N LYS A 264 -7.82 -9.07 8.09
CA LYS A 264 -8.65 -9.35 9.26
C LYS A 264 -8.42 -10.74 9.83
N ALA A 265 -8.61 -10.87 11.14
CA ALA A 265 -8.67 -12.16 11.81
C ALA A 265 -9.91 -12.96 11.35
N SER A 266 -9.86 -14.29 11.42
CA SER A 266 -10.97 -15.17 11.01
C SER A 266 -12.28 -14.93 11.79
N THR A 267 -12.18 -14.41 13.02
CA THR A 267 -13.34 -14.04 13.85
C THR A 267 -13.91 -12.66 13.53
N SER A 268 -13.14 -11.80 12.86
CA SER A 268 -13.53 -10.44 12.54
C SER A 268 -14.20 -10.38 11.17
N CYS A 269 -15.44 -9.90 11.12
CA CYS A 269 -16.28 -9.91 9.91
C CYS A 269 -16.21 -11.26 9.19
N SER A 270 -16.49 -12.34 9.93
CA SER A 270 -16.23 -13.72 9.50
C SER A 270 -17.01 -14.16 8.27
N GLN A 271 -18.07 -13.42 7.90
CA GLN A 271 -18.86 -13.70 6.71
C GLN A 271 -18.20 -13.17 5.43
N ASP A 272 -17.30 -12.19 5.53
CA ASP A 272 -16.73 -11.52 4.36
C ASP A 272 -15.37 -12.13 4.00
N THR A 273 -15.17 -12.50 2.74
CA THR A 273 -13.84 -12.84 2.22
C THR A 273 -13.05 -11.57 1.93
N ALA A 274 -13.72 -10.56 1.36
CA ALA A 274 -13.20 -9.21 1.22
C ALA A 274 -14.32 -8.19 1.52
N PHE A 275 -14.07 -7.29 2.47
CA PHE A 275 -14.97 -6.19 2.79
C PHE A 275 -14.35 -4.87 2.30
N ILE A 276 -15.07 -4.16 1.43
CA ILE A 276 -14.56 -2.97 0.75
C ILE A 276 -15.31 -1.75 1.26
N SER A 277 -14.59 -0.72 1.74
CA SER A 277 -15.18 0.53 2.21
C SER A 277 -14.42 1.75 1.71
N SER A 278 -15.07 2.91 1.73
CA SER A 278 -14.48 4.22 1.41
C SER A 278 -14.25 5.08 2.66
N GLY A 279 -14.16 4.50 3.86
CA GLY A 279 -13.88 5.25 5.09
C GLY A 279 -15.09 6.00 5.68
N LEU A 280 -16.31 5.67 5.27
CA LEU A 280 -17.55 6.28 5.77
C LEU A 280 -18.23 5.40 6.84
N GLY A 281 -19.07 6.05 7.67
CA GLY A 281 -19.89 5.39 8.69
C GLY A 281 -20.99 4.49 8.12
N ARG A 282 -21.98 4.17 8.97
CA ARG A 282 -23.16 3.35 8.61
C ARG A 282 -24.49 4.03 8.92
N ASP A 283 -24.47 5.34 9.11
CA ASP A 283 -25.73 6.09 9.10
C ASP A 283 -26.42 5.98 7.73
N ASP A 284 -27.71 6.32 7.69
CA ASP A 284 -28.53 6.18 6.48
C ASP A 284 -27.93 6.95 5.29
N ASP A 285 -27.34 8.13 5.54
CA ASP A 285 -26.68 8.92 4.50
C ASP A 285 -25.49 8.17 3.90
N ALA A 286 -24.63 7.59 4.74
CA ALA A 286 -23.48 6.81 4.30
C ALA A 286 -23.90 5.55 3.52
N LEU A 287 -24.92 4.81 3.99
CA LEU A 287 -25.42 3.63 3.30
C LEU A 287 -26.09 3.99 1.95
N ASN A 288 -26.82 5.10 1.90
CA ASN A 288 -27.38 5.65 0.67
C ASN A 288 -26.27 6.06 -0.30
N TRP A 289 -25.17 6.63 0.20
CA TRP A 289 -24.02 7.01 -0.62
C TRP A 289 -23.39 5.80 -1.33
N TYR A 290 -23.22 4.67 -0.64
CA TYR A 290 -22.77 3.45 -1.30
C TYR A 290 -23.80 2.95 -2.31
N SER A 291 -25.09 2.93 -1.94
CA SER A 291 -26.20 2.37 -2.75
C SER A 291 -26.50 3.14 -4.04
N ASP A 292 -26.01 4.36 -4.16
CA ASP A 292 -26.23 5.22 -5.34
C ASP A 292 -25.35 4.79 -6.52
N TYR A 293 -25.89 3.91 -7.36
CA TYR A 293 -25.24 3.42 -8.58
C TYR A 293 -24.86 4.52 -9.58
N SER A 294 -25.52 5.70 -9.53
CA SER A 294 -25.20 6.80 -10.44
C SER A 294 -23.83 7.41 -10.18
N ARG A 295 -23.26 7.22 -8.97
CA ARG A 295 -21.94 7.72 -8.58
C ARG A 295 -20.78 6.97 -9.21
N ASN A 296 -21.03 5.78 -9.76
CA ASN A 296 -20.01 4.92 -10.36
C ASN A 296 -18.78 4.79 -9.46
N LEU A 297 -19.01 4.36 -8.20
CA LEU A 297 -17.96 4.32 -7.18
C LEU A 297 -16.89 3.27 -7.52
N PRO A 298 -15.58 3.61 -7.40
CA PRO A 298 -14.49 2.66 -7.56
C PRO A 298 -14.64 1.41 -6.69
N ALA A 299 -15.01 1.57 -5.41
CA ALA A 299 -15.24 0.46 -4.47
C ALA A 299 -16.30 -0.54 -4.98
N ARG A 300 -17.38 -0.04 -5.59
CA ARG A 300 -18.47 -0.86 -6.13
C ARG A 300 -18.07 -1.60 -7.39
N ARG A 301 -17.32 -0.96 -8.29
CA ARG A 301 -16.78 -1.64 -9.47
C ARG A 301 -15.78 -2.73 -9.08
N LEU A 302 -14.89 -2.43 -8.13
CA LEU A 302 -13.94 -3.41 -7.59
C LEU A 302 -14.67 -4.60 -6.97
N GLN A 303 -15.70 -4.35 -6.15
CA GLN A 303 -16.55 -5.41 -5.60
C GLN A 303 -17.10 -6.33 -6.70
N ALA A 304 -17.70 -5.75 -7.75
CA ALA A 304 -18.28 -6.52 -8.84
C ALA A 304 -17.23 -7.38 -9.56
N THR A 305 -16.10 -6.79 -9.96
CA THR A 305 -15.03 -7.53 -10.65
C THR A 305 -14.41 -8.64 -9.80
N LEU A 306 -14.32 -8.45 -8.47
CA LEU A 306 -13.82 -9.49 -7.57
C LEU A 306 -14.84 -10.59 -7.36
N ALA A 307 -16.13 -10.27 -7.26
CA ALA A 307 -17.18 -11.27 -7.18
C ALA A 307 -17.25 -12.13 -8.45
N ASP A 308 -17.03 -11.51 -9.62
CA ASP A 308 -16.96 -12.22 -10.90
C ASP A 308 -15.69 -13.09 -10.99
N ALA A 309 -14.54 -12.55 -10.58
CA ALA A 309 -13.27 -13.27 -10.55
C ALA A 309 -13.25 -14.44 -9.56
N PHE A 310 -13.99 -14.31 -8.45
CA PHE A 310 -14.05 -15.29 -7.38
C PHE A 310 -15.49 -15.60 -6.96
N PRO A 311 -16.23 -16.43 -7.71
CA PRO A 311 -17.64 -16.71 -7.43
C PRO A 311 -17.94 -17.37 -6.07
N SER A 312 -16.91 -17.92 -5.42
CA SER A 312 -17.01 -18.52 -4.08
C SER A 312 -16.75 -17.53 -2.94
N TRP A 313 -16.28 -16.32 -3.24
CA TRP A 313 -15.99 -15.31 -2.24
C TRP A 313 -17.22 -14.50 -1.90
N ASN A 314 -17.35 -14.13 -0.62
CA ASN A 314 -18.27 -13.08 -0.23
C ASN A 314 -17.53 -11.74 -0.27
N VAL A 315 -17.74 -10.96 -1.34
CA VAL A 315 -17.16 -9.63 -1.53
C VAL A 315 -18.25 -8.58 -1.30
N SER A 316 -18.11 -7.81 -0.23
CA SER A 316 -19.20 -6.97 0.28
C SER A 316 -18.81 -5.51 0.45
N LEU A 317 -19.80 -4.63 0.27
CA LEU A 317 -19.77 -3.23 0.67
C LEU A 317 -20.49 -3.04 2.02
N PRO A 318 -20.47 -1.84 2.63
CA PRO A 318 -21.21 -1.57 3.87
C PRO A 318 -22.73 -1.78 3.73
N THR A 319 -23.27 -1.72 2.51
CA THR A 319 -24.67 -2.02 2.20
C THR A 319 -25.01 -3.50 2.28
N ASP A 320 -24.02 -4.38 2.12
CA ASP A 320 -24.24 -5.82 1.92
C ASP A 320 -23.87 -6.63 3.17
N SER A 321 -22.98 -6.09 4.01
CA SER A 321 -22.49 -6.73 5.23
C SER A 321 -22.63 -5.82 6.44
N GLY A 322 -22.84 -6.42 7.62
CA GLY A 322 -22.79 -5.74 8.92
C GLY A 322 -21.37 -5.50 9.46
N CYS A 323 -20.33 -5.77 8.67
CA CYS A 323 -18.94 -5.55 9.08
C CYS A 323 -18.69 -4.10 9.53
N THR A 324 -17.91 -3.97 10.61
CA THR A 324 -17.61 -2.68 11.26
C THR A 324 -16.21 -2.15 10.94
N LEU A 325 -15.41 -2.89 10.16
CA LEU A 325 -14.05 -2.50 9.75
C LEU A 325 -14.10 -1.53 8.56
N LEU A 326 -14.72 -0.38 8.79
CA LEU A 326 -15.10 0.58 7.75
C LEU A 326 -13.98 1.55 7.36
N ALA A 327 -12.82 1.50 8.03
CA ALA A 327 -11.76 2.52 7.93
C ALA A 327 -12.19 3.96 8.26
N THR A 328 -13.26 4.16 9.04
CA THR A 328 -13.69 5.50 9.49
C THR A 328 -12.64 6.24 10.33
N LYS A 329 -11.71 5.49 10.91
CA LYS A 329 -10.60 5.99 11.72
C LYS A 329 -9.27 6.02 10.99
N THR A 330 -9.22 5.60 9.72
CA THR A 330 -7.98 5.70 8.94
C THR A 330 -7.72 7.17 8.62
N VAL A 331 -6.62 7.73 9.13
CA VAL A 331 -6.33 9.16 9.01
C VAL A 331 -6.15 9.59 7.56
N PHE A 332 -5.59 8.70 6.72
CA PHE A 332 -5.48 8.97 5.29
C PHE A 332 -6.83 8.90 4.56
N GLY A 333 -7.71 7.97 4.92
CA GLY A 333 -9.07 7.91 4.37
C GLY A 333 -9.88 9.16 4.68
N ARG A 334 -9.75 9.71 5.89
CA ARG A 334 -10.32 11.01 6.28
C ARG A 334 -9.77 12.15 5.41
N TYR A 335 -8.46 12.16 5.19
CA TYR A 335 -7.80 13.17 4.35
C TYR A 335 -8.27 13.13 2.90
N VAL A 336 -8.37 11.94 2.30
CA VAL A 336 -8.91 11.76 0.94
C VAL A 336 -10.37 12.22 0.86
N ASN A 337 -11.16 11.98 1.90
CA ASN A 337 -12.56 12.40 2.00
C ASN A 337 -12.74 13.82 2.57
N GLY A 338 -11.79 14.72 2.32
CA GLY A 338 -11.95 16.15 2.53
C GLY A 338 -11.82 16.65 3.97
N VAL A 339 -11.44 15.80 4.94
CA VAL A 339 -11.11 16.28 6.29
C VAL A 339 -9.77 17.01 6.24
N PRO A 340 -9.68 18.28 6.69
CA PRO A 340 -8.42 19.03 6.63
C PRO A 340 -7.38 18.43 7.57
N ALA A 341 -6.10 18.58 7.21
CA ALA A 341 -4.96 17.98 7.92
C ALA A 341 -4.97 18.22 9.44
N TRP A 342 -5.31 19.43 9.88
CA TRP A 342 -5.37 19.80 11.31
C TRP A 342 -6.51 19.12 12.09
N ALA A 343 -7.51 18.55 11.41
CA ALA A 343 -8.70 17.96 12.00
C ALA A 343 -8.73 16.42 11.91
N LEU A 344 -7.74 15.80 11.24
CA LEU A 344 -7.73 14.38 10.90
C LEU A 344 -7.86 13.45 12.11
N CYS A 345 -7.44 13.88 13.30
CA CYS A 345 -7.52 13.05 14.49
C CYS A 345 -8.90 12.99 15.14
N ASP A 346 -9.68 14.07 15.03
CA ASP A 346 -10.90 14.26 15.82
C ASP A 346 -12.19 14.30 14.98
N THR A 347 -12.05 14.46 13.66
CA THR A 347 -13.16 14.63 12.73
C THR A 347 -13.29 13.41 11.82
N ASP A 348 -14.46 12.79 11.83
CA ASP A 348 -14.80 11.72 10.89
C ASP A 348 -15.13 12.30 9.51
N ALA A 349 -14.87 11.54 8.45
CA ALA A 349 -15.32 11.89 7.11
C ALA A 349 -16.86 11.84 7.02
N THR A 350 -17.44 12.69 6.19
CA THR A 350 -18.89 12.72 5.92
C THR A 350 -19.18 12.48 4.45
N VAL A 351 -20.42 12.12 4.12
CA VAL A 351 -20.86 11.93 2.72
C VAL A 351 -20.65 13.15 1.83
N ASN A 352 -20.65 14.36 2.40
CA ASN A 352 -20.43 15.60 1.67
C ASN A 352 -18.96 15.83 1.28
N GLY A 353 -18.02 15.29 2.07
CA GLY A 353 -16.58 15.33 1.77
C GLY A 353 -16.09 14.09 1.02
N ALA A 354 -16.89 13.02 1.01
CA ALA A 354 -16.52 11.75 0.41
C ALA A 354 -16.32 11.87 -1.11
N THR A 355 -15.11 11.58 -1.57
CA THR A 355 -14.80 11.55 -3.00
C THR A 355 -15.11 10.17 -3.58
N GLY A 356 -14.83 9.11 -2.81
CA GLY A 356 -14.86 7.72 -3.30
C GLY A 356 -13.55 7.26 -3.92
N GLU A 357 -12.51 8.12 -3.88
CA GLU A 357 -11.15 7.82 -4.34
C GLU A 357 -10.42 6.88 -3.36
N PHE A 358 -10.77 6.92 -2.07
CA PHE A 358 -10.21 6.00 -1.07
C PHE A 358 -10.96 4.67 -1.08
N ILE A 359 -10.20 3.59 -1.20
CA ILE A 359 -10.67 2.22 -1.09
C ILE A 359 -9.88 1.53 0.01
N HIS A 360 -10.58 1.10 1.04
CA HIS A 360 -10.06 0.23 2.09
C HIS A 360 -10.58 -1.18 1.83
N VAL A 361 -9.69 -2.17 1.91
CA VAL A 361 -10.06 -3.57 1.72
C VAL A 361 -9.62 -4.39 2.94
N GLU A 362 -10.59 -4.93 3.66
CA GLU A 362 -10.38 -5.85 4.78
C GLU A 362 -10.55 -7.28 4.31
N GLN A 363 -9.47 -8.04 4.33
CA GLN A 363 -9.42 -9.33 3.63
C GLN A 363 -9.31 -10.47 4.62
N ALA A 364 -9.97 -11.60 4.33
CA ALA A 364 -9.69 -12.87 4.97
C ALA A 364 -8.39 -13.49 4.42
N ILE A 365 -7.88 -14.53 5.06
CA ILE A 365 -6.59 -15.15 4.65
C ILE A 365 -6.67 -15.69 3.23
N GLU A 366 -7.81 -16.23 2.82
CA GLU A 366 -8.01 -16.81 1.48
C GLU A 366 -7.80 -15.77 0.37
N SER A 367 -8.16 -14.51 0.64
CA SER A 367 -8.01 -13.40 -0.31
C SER A 367 -6.57 -12.91 -0.46
N ARG A 368 -5.71 -13.21 0.52
CA ARG A 368 -4.32 -12.74 0.57
C ARG A 368 -3.30 -13.82 0.18
N ARG A 369 -3.75 -15.00 -0.24
CA ARG A 369 -2.86 -16.06 -0.69
C ARG A 369 -2.35 -15.79 -2.10
N GLU A 370 -1.14 -16.27 -2.37
CA GLU A 370 -0.48 -16.12 -3.67
C GLU A 370 -1.32 -16.67 -4.84
N ASP A 371 -2.06 -17.76 -4.62
CA ASP A 371 -2.96 -18.35 -5.61
C ASP A 371 -4.13 -17.43 -6.03
N ALA A 372 -4.42 -16.37 -5.27
CA ALA A 372 -5.42 -15.37 -5.60
C ALA A 372 -4.85 -14.14 -6.33
N TYR A 373 -3.53 -13.92 -6.35
CA TYR A 373 -2.94 -12.67 -6.82
C TYR A 373 -3.18 -12.39 -8.30
N GLU A 374 -3.21 -13.41 -9.15
CA GLU A 374 -3.46 -13.22 -10.59
C GLU A 374 -4.87 -12.70 -10.85
N MET A 375 -5.88 -13.33 -10.24
CA MET A 375 -7.27 -12.95 -10.41
C MET A 375 -7.57 -11.59 -9.75
N TRP A 376 -6.93 -11.27 -8.62
CA TRP A 376 -6.93 -9.91 -8.06
C TRP A 376 -6.35 -8.87 -9.03
N GLY A 377 -5.22 -9.16 -9.65
CA GLY A 377 -4.60 -8.29 -10.64
C GLY A 377 -5.51 -8.04 -11.84
N THR A 378 -6.21 -9.07 -12.32
CA THR A 378 -7.23 -8.97 -13.37
C THR A 378 -8.39 -8.08 -12.94
N ALA A 379 -8.98 -8.32 -11.77
CA ALA A 379 -10.09 -7.52 -11.26
C ALA A 379 -9.73 -6.03 -11.12
N LEU A 380 -8.52 -5.72 -10.65
CA LEU A 380 -8.03 -4.34 -10.58
C LEU A 380 -7.87 -3.71 -11.97
N ARG A 381 -7.29 -4.43 -12.94
CA ARG A 381 -7.17 -3.95 -14.32
C ARG A 381 -8.56 -3.67 -14.92
N GLU A 382 -9.50 -4.59 -14.78
CA GLU A 382 -10.87 -4.42 -15.28
C GLU A 382 -11.60 -3.25 -14.61
N THR A 383 -11.40 -3.06 -13.30
CA THR A 383 -12.01 -1.95 -12.55
C THR A 383 -11.55 -0.57 -13.03
N PHE A 384 -10.29 -0.46 -13.46
CA PHE A 384 -9.59 0.81 -13.69
C PHE A 384 -9.05 1.01 -15.11
N ALA A 385 -9.29 0.09 -16.05
CA ALA A 385 -8.87 0.22 -17.45
C ALA A 385 -9.50 1.41 -18.19
N GLY A 386 -10.54 2.04 -17.63
CA GLY A 386 -11.31 3.09 -18.29
C GLY A 386 -12.22 2.53 -19.40
N PRO A 387 -13.14 3.35 -19.95
CA PRO A 387 -13.98 2.92 -21.06
C PRO A 387 -13.15 2.81 -22.35
N GLY A 388 -12.83 1.59 -22.79
CA GLY A 388 -12.28 1.33 -24.12
C GLY A 388 -10.92 0.63 -24.22
N VAL A 389 -10.53 -0.21 -23.25
CA VAL A 389 -9.44 -1.19 -23.42
C VAL A 389 -10.00 -2.51 -23.91
#